data_AF-A0A5J4KPN2-F1
#
_entry.id   AF-A0A5J4KPN2-F1
#
_cell.length_a   1.000
_cell.length_b   1.000
_cell.length_c   1.000
_cell.angle_alpha   90.00
_cell.angle_beta   90.00
_cell.angle_gamma   90.00
#
_symmetry.space_group_name_H-M   'P 1'
#
loop_
_entity.id
_entity.type
_entity.pdbx_description
1 polymer ?
#
loop_
_entity_poly.entity_id
_entity_poly.type
_entity_poly.pdbx_seq_one_letter_code
_entity_poly.pdbx_strand_id
1 'polypeptide(L)'
;MSDNSPLIDLENLENLHGYLGPTPPQGILPQRGERFWVDRPAQLANAVNLLKQSGVVAVDAEFTQVRSRTQGEAVSNIPRLALLQLAIENHCFVVDALRLQDLSPLVEVVGNPAIAVLLHGAGADMRVMAERGLQVVHYYDLEATCRSIFGQHESSLAAMLQRAFGYHLDKSLQRTDWTRRPLPPAMVAYAARDAEVTLALYHWLDLHHHEILQLHETAGKSDQVAHWIEPFLRGNSALSPEMAVSEAKAQGLIHNRAQVAADCRAALVKVKHPMRRNRLLRLIADLSLTQLTGELLLLLQAPTSDERAASARALGRMSIQSAIEPITALLNDPVLDVRKAAQTALRNLLTKDTRQTRPAPARALDGTRSWVVENTQSSNDDDNGWKSRLRSIIDA
;
A
#
# COMPACT_ATOMS: atom_id res chain seq x y z
N MET A 1 8.78 47.70 -6.34
CA MET A 1 9.23 46.30 -6.42
C MET A 1 8.06 45.44 -6.03
N SER A 2 7.27 45.02 -7.02
CA SER A 2 6.09 44.19 -6.83
C SER A 2 6.53 42.77 -6.49
N ASP A 3 6.10 42.32 -5.31
CA ASP A 3 6.26 40.98 -4.78
C ASP A 3 5.57 39.99 -5.71
N ASN A 4 6.35 39.39 -6.61
CA ASN A 4 5.88 38.43 -7.61
C ASN A 4 6.01 37.02 -7.01
N SER A 5 5.35 36.81 -5.88
CA SER A 5 5.10 35.46 -5.38
C SER A 5 4.13 34.78 -6.35
N PRO A 6 4.50 33.68 -7.04
CA PRO A 6 3.60 33.04 -7.99
C PRO A 6 2.37 32.55 -7.20
N LEU A 7 1.20 33.08 -7.58
CA LEU A 7 -0.08 32.51 -7.19
C LEU A 7 -0.06 31.06 -7.67
N ILE A 8 0.14 30.13 -6.74
CA ILE A 8 0.05 28.70 -7.00
C ILE A 8 -1.38 28.47 -7.47
N ASP A 9 -1.55 28.18 -8.77
CA ASP A 9 -2.81 27.75 -9.33
C ASP A 9 -3.14 26.37 -8.75
N LEU A 10 -3.89 26.37 -7.65
CA LEU A 10 -4.35 25.18 -6.94
C LEU A 10 -5.46 24.43 -7.69
N GLU A 11 -5.94 24.96 -8.83
CA GLU A 11 -7.11 24.45 -9.55
C GLU A 11 -6.74 23.61 -10.78
N ASN A 12 -5.51 23.71 -11.31
CA ASN A 12 -5.14 23.05 -12.56
C ASN A 12 -4.47 21.67 -12.36
N LEU A 13 -5.30 20.64 -12.08
CA LEU A 13 -4.89 19.24 -11.96
C LEU A 13 -4.74 18.49 -13.30
N GLU A 14 -5.19 19.08 -14.41
CA GLU A 14 -5.45 18.36 -15.67
C GLU A 14 -4.20 18.11 -16.53
N ASN A 15 -3.10 18.85 -16.30
CA ASN A 15 -1.84 18.71 -17.06
C ASN A 15 -0.67 18.17 -16.20
N LEU A 16 -0.98 17.32 -15.22
CA LEU A 16 0.04 16.82 -14.29
C LEU A 16 0.71 15.54 -14.79
N HIS A 17 1.97 15.65 -15.22
CA HIS A 17 2.87 14.53 -15.48
C HIS A 17 3.10 13.68 -14.22
N GLY A 18 3.29 12.36 -14.34
CA GLY A 18 3.43 11.48 -13.17
C GLY A 18 4.72 11.74 -12.37
N TYR A 19 5.83 11.19 -12.83
CA TYR A 19 7.15 11.36 -12.24
C TYR A 19 7.99 12.40 -13.00
N LEU A 20 8.57 13.35 -12.28
CA LEU A 20 9.42 14.42 -12.80
C LEU A 20 10.88 14.31 -12.33
N GLY A 21 11.20 13.28 -11.55
CA GLY A 21 12.54 13.09 -11.01
C GLY A 21 13.51 12.44 -12.00
N PRO A 22 14.79 12.30 -11.62
CA PRO A 22 15.75 11.57 -12.43
C PRO A 22 15.35 10.10 -12.53
N THR A 23 15.52 9.53 -13.72
CA THR A 23 15.38 8.09 -13.97
C THR A 23 16.78 7.51 -14.18
N PRO A 24 17.14 6.40 -13.50
CA PRO A 24 18.41 5.72 -13.76
C PRO A 24 18.52 5.25 -15.23
N PRO A 25 19.74 5.00 -15.73
CA PRO A 25 19.93 4.41 -17.04
C PRO A 25 19.15 3.10 -17.21
N GLN A 26 18.70 2.84 -18.44
CA GLN A 26 18.06 1.57 -18.75
C GLN A 26 19.06 0.42 -18.60
N GLY A 27 18.64 -0.63 -17.90
CA GLY A 27 19.34 -1.89 -17.84
C GLY A 27 19.13 -2.72 -19.11
N ILE A 28 19.87 -3.83 -19.20
CA ILE A 28 19.66 -4.84 -20.23
C ILE A 28 18.77 -5.91 -19.62
N LEU A 29 17.63 -6.19 -20.26
CA LEU A 29 16.77 -7.28 -19.82
C LEU A 29 17.50 -8.61 -20.05
N PRO A 30 17.64 -9.48 -19.03
CA PRO A 30 18.40 -10.72 -19.17
C PRO A 30 17.76 -11.65 -20.21
N GLN A 31 18.59 -12.53 -20.77
CA GLN A 31 18.11 -13.58 -21.66
C GLN A 31 17.12 -14.49 -20.93
N ARG A 32 16.17 -15.05 -21.67
CA ARG A 32 15.18 -15.96 -21.09
C ARG A 32 15.88 -17.22 -20.61
N GLY A 33 15.58 -17.60 -19.37
CA GLY A 33 15.97 -18.89 -18.83
C GLY A 33 15.24 -20.07 -19.49
N GLU A 34 15.66 -21.28 -19.14
CA GLU A 34 14.94 -22.49 -19.50
C GLU A 34 13.60 -22.56 -18.76
N ARG A 35 12.54 -22.91 -19.48
CA ARG A 35 11.17 -22.94 -18.96
C ARG A 35 10.68 -24.37 -18.79
N PHE A 36 10.19 -24.69 -17.60
CA PHE A 36 9.72 -26.03 -17.25
C PHE A 36 8.24 -26.01 -16.92
N TRP A 37 7.47 -26.84 -17.62
CA TRP A 37 6.10 -27.13 -17.25
C TRP A 37 6.08 -28.22 -16.17
N VAL A 38 5.45 -27.92 -15.03
CA VAL A 38 5.46 -28.77 -13.83
C VAL A 38 4.04 -29.24 -13.54
N ASP A 39 3.74 -30.50 -13.86
CA ASP A 39 2.40 -31.08 -13.77
C ASP A 39 2.34 -32.49 -13.17
N ARG A 40 3.50 -32.96 -12.66
CA ARG A 40 3.69 -34.22 -11.93
C ARG A 40 4.46 -34.00 -10.64
N PRO A 41 4.19 -34.77 -9.57
CA PRO A 41 4.89 -34.64 -8.30
C PRO A 41 6.43 -34.71 -8.40
N ALA A 42 6.97 -35.60 -9.25
CA ALA A 42 8.41 -35.71 -9.46
C ALA A 42 9.03 -34.46 -10.10
N GLN A 43 8.30 -33.79 -11.00
CA GLN A 43 8.75 -32.51 -11.59
C GLN A 43 8.71 -31.40 -10.54
N LEU A 44 7.70 -31.39 -9.67
CA LEU A 44 7.58 -30.42 -8.59
C LEU A 44 8.74 -30.57 -7.58
N ALA A 45 9.07 -31.80 -7.20
CA ALA A 45 10.21 -32.08 -6.33
C ALA A 45 11.53 -31.60 -6.96
N ASN A 46 11.74 -31.86 -8.25
CA ASN A 46 12.93 -31.37 -8.96
C ASN A 46 12.99 -29.84 -9.04
N ALA A 47 11.86 -29.18 -9.31
CA ALA A 47 11.77 -27.72 -9.30
C ALA A 47 12.14 -27.15 -7.93
N VAL A 48 11.57 -27.69 -6.84
CA VAL A 48 11.89 -27.28 -5.46
C VAL A 48 13.38 -27.43 -5.15
N ASN A 49 14.01 -28.54 -5.56
CA ASN A 49 15.44 -28.75 -5.34
C ASN A 49 16.33 -27.68 -6.01
N LEU A 50 15.92 -27.15 -7.15
CA LEU A 50 16.62 -26.05 -7.82
C LEU A 50 16.29 -24.69 -7.19
N LEU A 51 15.01 -24.43 -6.92
CA LEU A 51 14.54 -23.18 -6.31
C LEU A 51 15.21 -22.90 -4.95
N LYS A 52 15.39 -23.93 -4.12
CA LYS A 52 16.03 -23.83 -2.80
C LYS A 52 17.50 -23.41 -2.82
N GLN A 53 18.15 -23.49 -3.97
CA GLN A 53 19.55 -23.09 -4.12
C GLN A 53 19.69 -21.57 -4.37
N SER A 54 18.58 -20.89 -4.65
CA SER A 54 18.55 -19.44 -4.86
C SER A 54 18.22 -18.71 -3.55
N GLY A 55 18.87 -17.57 -3.32
CA GLY A 55 18.52 -16.67 -2.21
C GLY A 55 17.25 -15.84 -2.47
N VAL A 56 16.82 -15.74 -3.73
CA VAL A 56 15.60 -15.04 -4.14
C VAL A 56 14.81 -15.86 -5.16
N VAL A 57 13.49 -15.80 -5.11
CA VAL A 57 12.60 -16.48 -6.08
C VAL A 57 11.48 -15.52 -6.45
N ALA A 58 11.39 -15.13 -7.72
CA ALA A 58 10.27 -14.34 -8.21
C ALA A 58 9.05 -15.23 -8.43
N VAL A 59 7.89 -14.79 -7.95
CA VAL A 59 6.64 -15.53 -8.01
C VAL A 59 5.54 -14.67 -8.63
N ASP A 60 4.75 -15.30 -9.47
CA ASP A 60 3.49 -14.76 -9.98
C ASP A 60 2.41 -15.85 -9.93
N ALA A 61 1.14 -15.46 -9.93
CA ALA A 61 0.02 -16.38 -9.82
C ALA A 61 -1.13 -16.02 -10.77
N GLU A 62 -1.59 -17.02 -11.52
CA GLU A 62 -2.82 -16.89 -12.31
C GLU A 62 -3.96 -17.62 -11.60
N PHE A 63 -5.09 -16.93 -11.42
CA PHE A 63 -6.25 -17.47 -10.71
C PHE A 63 -7.55 -17.10 -11.40
N THR A 64 -8.57 -17.93 -11.21
CA THR A 64 -9.92 -17.68 -11.71
C THR A 64 -10.88 -17.44 -10.56
N GLN A 65 -11.99 -16.74 -10.80
CA GLN A 65 -13.06 -16.62 -9.82
C GLN A 65 -14.02 -17.80 -9.96
N VAL A 66 -14.13 -18.62 -8.92
CA VAL A 66 -15.10 -19.72 -8.87
C VAL A 66 -16.27 -19.32 -7.98
N ARG A 67 -17.50 -19.52 -8.47
CA ARG A 67 -18.71 -19.37 -7.67
C ARG A 67 -18.78 -20.51 -6.65
N SER A 68 -18.67 -20.18 -5.38
CA SER A 68 -18.99 -21.09 -4.29
C SER A 68 -20.44 -20.88 -3.86
N ARG A 69 -21.14 -21.99 -3.64
CA ARG A 69 -22.53 -22.00 -3.19
C ARG A 69 -22.64 -22.96 -2.01
N THR A 70 -22.36 -22.47 -0.81
CA THR A 70 -22.69 -23.15 0.44
C THR A 70 -24.19 -23.00 0.70
N GLN A 71 -24.85 -24.07 1.15
CA GLN A 71 -26.30 -24.09 1.37
C GLN A 71 -26.66 -23.05 2.46
N GLY A 72 -27.39 -21.99 2.08
CA GLY A 72 -27.83 -20.93 3.02
C GLY A 72 -26.97 -19.67 3.05
N GLU A 73 -25.82 -19.63 2.36
CA GLU A 73 -24.95 -18.45 2.29
C GLU A 73 -25.08 -17.70 0.96
N ALA A 74 -24.79 -16.40 0.97
CA ALA A 74 -24.67 -15.60 -0.24
C ALA A 74 -23.59 -16.18 -1.16
N VAL A 75 -23.83 -16.15 -2.48
CA VAL A 75 -22.86 -16.61 -3.48
C VAL A 75 -21.56 -15.85 -3.29
N SER A 76 -20.49 -16.55 -2.93
CA SER A 76 -19.16 -15.98 -2.78
C SER A 76 -18.29 -16.41 -3.96
N ASN A 77 -17.58 -15.45 -4.55
CA ASN A 77 -16.54 -15.75 -5.53
C ASN A 77 -15.24 -16.00 -4.76
N ILE A 78 -14.74 -17.23 -4.78
CA ILE A 78 -13.46 -17.58 -4.18
C ILE A 78 -12.43 -17.67 -5.30
N PRO A 79 -11.31 -16.93 -5.22
CA PRO A 79 -10.26 -17.04 -6.21
C PRO A 79 -9.62 -18.42 -6.11
N ARG A 80 -9.48 -19.13 -7.23
CA ARG A 80 -8.86 -20.44 -7.29
C ARG A 80 -7.55 -20.35 -8.06
N LEU A 81 -6.44 -20.67 -7.39
CA LEU A 81 -5.12 -20.75 -8.01
C LEU A 81 -5.14 -21.74 -9.18
N ALA A 82 -4.81 -21.27 -10.38
CA ALA A 82 -4.80 -22.05 -11.61
C ALA A 82 -3.39 -22.36 -12.10
N LEU A 83 -2.46 -21.40 -11.95
CA LEU A 83 -1.04 -21.56 -12.21
C LEU A 83 -0.23 -20.79 -11.17
N LEU A 84 0.99 -21.28 -10.91
CA LEU A 84 1.99 -20.58 -10.12
C LEU A 84 3.29 -20.57 -10.92
N GLN A 85 3.89 -19.40 -11.11
CA GLN A 85 5.15 -19.26 -11.83
C GLN A 85 6.26 -18.91 -10.83
N LEU A 86 7.40 -19.59 -10.92
CA LEU A 86 8.54 -19.38 -10.04
C LEU A 86 9.81 -19.22 -10.88
N ALA A 87 10.45 -18.06 -10.81
CA ALA A 87 11.65 -17.75 -11.57
C ALA A 87 12.86 -17.53 -10.64
N ILE A 88 13.98 -18.11 -11.05
CA ILE A 88 15.32 -17.90 -10.51
C ILE A 88 16.27 -17.64 -11.67
N GLU A 89 17.55 -17.42 -11.38
CA GLU A 89 18.56 -17.29 -12.42
C GLU A 89 18.52 -18.46 -13.42
N ASN A 90 18.39 -18.11 -14.70
CA ASN A 90 18.35 -19.03 -15.84
C ASN A 90 17.22 -20.08 -15.86
N HIS A 91 16.28 -20.10 -14.91
CA HIS A 91 15.19 -21.09 -14.88
C HIS A 91 13.84 -20.47 -14.49
N CYS A 92 12.76 -20.90 -15.15
CA CYS A 92 11.39 -20.56 -14.77
C CYS A 92 10.51 -21.81 -14.77
N PHE A 93 9.79 -22.03 -13.68
CA PHE A 93 8.88 -23.16 -13.49
C PHE A 93 7.44 -22.66 -13.55
N VAL A 94 6.64 -23.24 -14.44
CA VAL A 94 5.20 -22.97 -14.54
C VAL A 94 4.47 -24.19 -13.98
N VAL A 95 3.93 -24.05 -12.77
CA VAL A 95 3.29 -25.11 -12.00
C VAL A 95 1.80 -25.15 -12.29
N ASP A 96 1.31 -26.30 -12.74
CA ASP A 96 -0.11 -26.55 -12.93
C ASP A 96 -0.81 -26.83 -11.58
N ALA A 97 -1.27 -25.77 -10.93
CA ALA A 97 -1.93 -25.85 -9.62
C ALA A 97 -3.31 -26.52 -9.67
N LEU A 98 -3.91 -26.71 -10.85
CA LEU A 98 -5.17 -27.45 -11.01
C LEU A 98 -4.94 -28.96 -11.08
N ARG A 99 -3.83 -29.37 -11.70
CA ARG A 99 -3.46 -30.78 -11.83
C ARG A 99 -2.76 -31.32 -10.59
N LEU A 100 -1.88 -30.52 -10.00
CA LEU A 100 -1.17 -30.88 -8.77
C LEU A 100 -2.04 -30.59 -7.55
N GLN A 101 -2.60 -31.66 -6.98
CA GLN A 101 -3.43 -31.55 -5.77
C GLN A 101 -2.60 -31.14 -4.55
N ASP A 102 -1.39 -31.68 -4.45
CA ASP A 102 -0.43 -31.39 -3.38
C ASP A 102 0.64 -30.41 -3.88
N LEU A 103 0.65 -29.22 -3.27
CA LEU A 103 1.65 -28.17 -3.48
C LEU A 103 2.58 -28.02 -2.26
N SER A 104 2.44 -28.86 -1.23
CA SER A 104 3.20 -28.76 0.02
C SER A 104 4.73 -28.76 -0.16
N PRO A 105 5.35 -29.40 -1.19
CA PRO A 105 6.79 -29.27 -1.40
C PRO A 105 7.26 -27.82 -1.60
N LEU A 106 6.41 -26.93 -2.13
CA LEU A 106 6.75 -25.52 -2.33
C LEU A 106 6.87 -24.75 -1.01
N VAL A 107 6.37 -25.27 0.12
CA VAL A 107 6.57 -24.67 1.45
C VAL A 107 8.05 -24.58 1.80
N GLU A 108 8.87 -25.52 1.32
CA GLU A 108 10.34 -25.47 1.50
C GLU A 108 11.02 -24.30 0.79
N VAL A 109 10.30 -23.63 -0.13
CA VAL A 109 10.74 -22.44 -0.85
C VAL A 109 10.08 -21.20 -0.23
N VAL A 110 8.75 -21.10 -0.32
CA VAL A 110 8.04 -19.86 0.04
C VAL A 110 7.93 -19.64 1.55
N GLY A 111 7.97 -20.73 2.33
CA GLY A 111 7.98 -20.72 3.78
C GLY A 111 9.38 -20.69 4.39
N ASN A 112 10.43 -20.64 3.56
CA ASN A 112 11.80 -20.62 4.04
C ASN A 112 12.27 -19.17 4.27
N PRO A 113 12.61 -18.77 5.52
CA PRO A 113 13.03 -17.40 5.82
C PRO A 113 14.40 -17.02 5.25
N ALA A 114 15.14 -17.97 4.65
CA ALA A 114 16.40 -17.71 3.95
C ALA A 114 16.20 -17.40 2.45
N ILE A 115 14.98 -17.53 1.93
CA ILE A 115 14.65 -17.31 0.53
C ILE A 115 13.66 -16.15 0.44
N ALA A 116 14.07 -15.05 -0.19
CA ALA A 116 13.17 -13.92 -0.40
C ALA A 116 12.26 -14.17 -1.61
N VAL A 117 10.96 -14.19 -1.39
CA VAL A 117 9.95 -14.28 -2.46
C VAL A 117 9.73 -12.88 -3.05
N LEU A 118 9.91 -12.73 -4.37
CA LEU A 118 9.73 -11.46 -5.06
C LEU A 118 8.37 -11.44 -5.73
N LEU A 119 7.51 -10.49 -5.37
CA LEU A 119 6.16 -10.32 -5.90
C LEU A 119 6.00 -8.91 -6.45
N HIS A 120 5.09 -8.73 -7.40
CA HIS A 120 4.75 -7.42 -7.94
C HIS A 120 3.26 -7.12 -7.73
N GLY A 121 2.91 -6.55 -6.58
CA GLY A 121 1.51 -6.41 -6.17
C GLY A 121 1.03 -7.61 -5.35
N ALA A 122 1.76 -7.92 -4.27
CA ALA A 122 1.72 -9.19 -3.54
C ALA A 122 0.34 -9.62 -3.00
N GLY A 123 -0.59 -8.69 -2.77
CA GLY A 123 -1.79 -8.93 -1.96
C GLY A 123 -2.73 -10.02 -2.50
N ALA A 124 -2.94 -10.08 -3.83
CA ALA A 124 -3.82 -11.09 -4.43
C ALA A 124 -3.14 -12.46 -4.48
N ASP A 125 -1.88 -12.49 -4.90
CA ASP A 125 -1.08 -13.71 -5.06
C ASP A 125 -0.87 -14.42 -3.72
N MET A 126 -0.46 -13.68 -2.69
CA MET A 126 -0.30 -14.22 -1.33
C MET A 126 -1.60 -14.82 -0.81
N ARG A 127 -2.75 -14.21 -1.11
CA ARG A 127 -4.06 -14.74 -0.68
C ARG A 127 -4.36 -16.08 -1.34
N VAL A 128 -4.22 -16.18 -2.67
CA VAL A 128 -4.53 -17.43 -3.40
C VAL A 128 -3.52 -18.54 -3.08
N MET A 129 -2.27 -18.17 -2.81
CA MET A 129 -1.23 -19.09 -2.32
C MET A 129 -1.57 -19.61 -0.92
N ALA A 130 -1.96 -18.72 0.00
CA ALA A 130 -2.35 -19.09 1.36
C ALA A 130 -3.54 -20.06 1.41
N GLU A 131 -4.54 -19.88 0.53
CA GLU A 131 -5.68 -20.80 0.37
C GLU A 131 -5.24 -22.22 -0.07
N ARG A 132 -4.04 -22.36 -0.64
CA ARG A 132 -3.41 -23.64 -1.01
C ARG A 132 -2.36 -24.12 0.00
N GLY A 133 -2.29 -23.50 1.19
CA GLY A 133 -1.35 -23.86 2.25
C GLY A 133 0.07 -23.28 2.06
N LEU A 134 0.27 -22.40 1.09
CA LEU A 134 1.56 -21.77 0.79
C LEU A 134 1.66 -20.44 1.54
N GLN A 135 2.28 -20.46 2.72
CA GLN A 135 2.50 -19.26 3.53
C GLN A 135 3.85 -18.64 3.19
N VAL A 136 3.83 -17.44 2.61
CA VAL A 136 5.03 -16.67 2.29
C VAL A 136 5.52 -15.95 3.56
N VAL A 137 6.75 -16.24 4.01
CA VAL A 137 7.29 -15.69 5.28
C VAL A 137 8.34 -14.60 5.11
N HIS A 138 9.01 -14.58 3.95
CA HIS A 138 10.02 -13.60 3.57
C HIS A 138 9.75 -13.13 2.14
N TYR A 139 9.43 -11.86 1.94
CA TYR A 139 9.12 -11.34 0.62
C TYR A 139 9.43 -9.85 0.42
N TYR A 140 9.50 -9.47 -0.85
CA TYR A 140 9.49 -8.08 -1.32
C TYR A 140 8.24 -7.84 -2.17
N ASP A 141 7.59 -6.69 -1.97
CA ASP A 141 6.58 -6.19 -2.90
C ASP A 141 7.21 -5.08 -3.78
N LEU A 142 7.54 -5.46 -5.01
CA LEU A 142 8.20 -4.57 -5.96
C LEU A 142 7.27 -3.46 -6.45
N GLU A 143 5.95 -3.70 -6.53
CA GLU A 143 5.00 -2.64 -6.89
C GLU A 143 5.00 -1.55 -5.81
N ALA A 144 5.00 -1.95 -4.54
CA ALA A 144 5.05 -1.02 -3.42
C ALA A 144 6.37 -0.22 -3.41
N THR A 145 7.49 -0.87 -3.74
CA THR A 145 8.80 -0.21 -3.89
C THR A 145 8.75 0.82 -5.00
N CYS A 146 8.30 0.43 -6.19
CA CYS A 146 8.17 1.33 -7.34
C CYS A 146 7.24 2.51 -7.04
N ARG A 147 6.13 2.28 -6.33
CA ARG A 147 5.21 3.34 -5.92
C ARG A 147 5.86 4.34 -4.96
N SER A 148 6.68 3.88 -4.01
CA SER A 148 7.43 4.76 -3.10
C SER A 148 8.45 5.63 -3.82
N ILE A 149 8.90 5.23 -5.02
CA ILE A 149 9.89 5.98 -5.82
C ILE A 149 9.21 6.88 -6.85
N PHE A 150 8.34 6.30 -7.68
CA PHE A 150 7.80 6.92 -8.90
C PHE A 150 6.34 7.35 -8.78
N GLY A 151 5.61 6.86 -7.77
CA GLY A 151 4.18 7.12 -7.57
C GLY A 151 3.25 6.03 -8.13
N GLN A 152 1.99 6.10 -7.74
CA GLN A 152 0.95 5.09 -7.99
C GLN A 152 0.65 4.88 -9.48
N HIS A 153 0.74 5.94 -10.28
CA HIS A 153 0.47 5.86 -11.72
C HIS A 153 1.59 5.19 -12.52
N GLU A 154 2.77 5.03 -11.91
CA GLU A 154 3.99 4.57 -12.58
C GLU A 154 4.58 3.29 -11.96
N SER A 155 3.81 2.61 -11.08
CA SER A 155 4.25 1.45 -10.32
C SER A 155 3.95 0.09 -10.95
N SER A 156 3.08 0.00 -11.96
CA SER A 156 2.72 -1.30 -12.56
C SER A 156 3.92 -1.98 -13.22
N LEU A 157 3.92 -3.33 -13.29
CA LEU A 157 5.03 -4.10 -13.84
C LEU A 157 5.39 -3.64 -15.26
N ALA A 158 4.41 -3.49 -16.14
CA ALA A 158 4.65 -3.01 -17.51
C ALA A 158 5.20 -1.58 -17.57
N ALA A 159 4.75 -0.68 -16.70
CA ALA A 159 5.28 0.68 -16.65
C ALA A 159 6.74 0.67 -16.17
N MET A 160 7.04 -0.17 -15.18
CA MET A 160 8.38 -0.34 -14.65
C MET A 160 9.34 -0.99 -15.64
N LEU A 161 8.89 -1.97 -16.43
CA LEU A 161 9.72 -2.58 -17.47
C LEU A 161 10.01 -1.62 -18.63
N GLN A 162 9.02 -0.79 -18.99
CA GLN A 162 9.26 0.27 -19.96
C GLN A 162 10.30 1.27 -19.45
N ARG A 163 10.21 1.65 -18.17
CA ARG A 163 11.16 2.57 -17.53
C ARG A 163 12.55 1.97 -17.42
N ALA A 164 12.66 0.79 -16.81
CA ALA A 164 13.92 0.16 -16.43
C ALA A 164 14.65 -0.46 -17.62
N PHE A 165 13.94 -0.95 -18.64
CA PHE A 165 14.54 -1.74 -19.72
C PHE A 165 14.10 -1.31 -21.12
N GLY A 166 13.23 -0.30 -21.25
CA GLY A 166 12.61 0.03 -22.55
C GLY A 166 11.74 -1.10 -23.11
N TYR A 167 11.27 -2.01 -22.24
CA TYR A 167 10.59 -3.23 -22.63
C TYR A 167 9.07 -3.09 -22.50
N HIS A 168 8.36 -3.31 -23.62
CA HIS A 168 6.90 -3.40 -23.64
C HIS A 168 6.44 -4.82 -23.26
N LEU A 169 5.88 -4.94 -22.06
CA LEU A 169 5.25 -6.17 -21.60
C LEU A 169 3.90 -6.37 -22.32
N ASP A 170 3.70 -7.57 -22.87
CA ASP A 170 2.41 -7.99 -23.42
C ASP A 170 1.38 -8.12 -22.29
N LYS A 171 0.17 -7.59 -22.50
CA LYS A 171 -0.95 -7.66 -21.55
C LYS A 171 -2.17 -8.38 -22.13
N SER A 172 -2.03 -8.95 -23.33
CA SER A 172 -3.15 -9.49 -24.11
C SER A 172 -3.84 -10.67 -23.43
N LEU A 173 -3.13 -11.41 -22.57
CA LEU A 173 -3.63 -12.63 -21.94
C LEU A 173 -4.07 -12.47 -20.48
N GLN A 174 -3.98 -11.27 -19.89
CA GLN A 174 -4.31 -11.02 -18.48
C GLN A 174 -5.75 -11.42 -18.10
N ARG A 175 -6.69 -11.41 -19.06
CA ARG A 175 -8.12 -11.73 -18.85
C ARG A 175 -8.53 -13.07 -19.48
N THR A 176 -7.59 -13.99 -19.63
CA THR A 176 -7.84 -15.30 -20.23
C THR A 176 -8.39 -16.29 -19.22
N ASP A 177 -9.12 -17.30 -19.70
CA ASP A 177 -9.48 -18.46 -18.87
C ASP A 177 -8.27 -19.35 -18.60
N TRP A 178 -7.65 -19.15 -17.43
CA TRP A 178 -6.51 -19.93 -16.94
C TRP A 178 -6.86 -21.35 -16.50
N THR A 179 -8.14 -21.74 -16.52
CA THR A 179 -8.55 -23.12 -16.21
C THR A 179 -8.46 -24.07 -17.40
N ARG A 180 -8.30 -23.52 -18.61
CA ARG A 180 -8.21 -24.31 -19.85
C ARG A 180 -7.08 -25.31 -19.80
N ARG A 181 -7.32 -26.57 -20.22
CA ARG A 181 -6.29 -27.61 -20.39
C ARG A 181 -6.49 -28.39 -21.71
N PRO A 182 -5.40 -28.72 -22.44
CA PRO A 182 -4.02 -28.25 -22.22
C PRO A 182 -3.91 -26.73 -22.47
N LEU A 183 -2.96 -26.08 -21.78
CA LEU A 183 -2.68 -24.67 -22.02
C LEU A 183 -1.89 -24.50 -23.33
N PRO A 184 -2.28 -23.55 -24.20
CA PRO A 184 -1.49 -23.19 -25.37
C PRO A 184 -0.06 -22.76 -24.97
N PRO A 185 0.98 -23.10 -25.77
CA PRO A 185 2.36 -22.68 -25.49
C PRO A 185 2.53 -21.17 -25.29
N ALA A 186 1.73 -20.35 -25.99
CA ALA A 186 1.74 -18.89 -25.82
C ALA A 186 1.29 -18.45 -24.42
N MET A 187 0.30 -19.12 -23.82
CA MET A 187 -0.16 -18.83 -22.45
C MET A 187 0.90 -19.23 -21.42
N VAL A 188 1.55 -20.39 -21.60
CA VAL A 188 2.67 -20.81 -20.74
C VAL A 188 3.82 -19.82 -20.85
N ALA A 189 4.13 -19.35 -22.07
CA ALA A 189 5.19 -18.41 -22.32
C ALA A 189 4.93 -17.01 -21.77
N TYR A 190 3.66 -16.57 -21.77
CA TYR A 190 3.19 -15.34 -21.15
C TYR A 190 3.33 -15.44 -19.63
N ALA A 191 2.74 -16.47 -19.02
CA ALA A 191 2.76 -16.65 -17.57
C ALA A 191 4.19 -16.73 -17.02
N ALA A 192 5.06 -17.51 -17.67
CA ALA A 192 6.48 -17.58 -17.30
C ALA A 192 7.17 -16.21 -17.35
N ARG A 193 6.75 -15.34 -18.29
CA ARG A 193 7.39 -14.05 -18.51
C ARG A 193 7.20 -13.12 -17.33
N ASP A 194 6.04 -13.12 -16.68
CA ASP A 194 5.74 -12.21 -15.58
C ASP A 194 6.64 -12.46 -14.36
N ALA A 195 6.91 -13.72 -14.01
CA ALA A 195 7.90 -14.06 -12.99
C ALA A 195 9.35 -13.73 -13.41
N GLU A 196 9.75 -14.03 -14.66
CA GLU A 196 11.10 -13.72 -15.18
C GLU A 196 11.42 -12.22 -15.12
N VAL A 197 10.49 -11.38 -15.57
CA VAL A 197 10.69 -9.92 -15.61
C VAL A 197 10.55 -9.28 -14.22
N THR A 198 9.81 -9.91 -13.31
CA THR A 198 9.79 -9.54 -11.89
C THR A 198 11.15 -9.76 -11.24
N LEU A 199 11.82 -10.88 -11.53
CA LEU A 199 13.21 -11.11 -11.08
C LEU A 199 14.17 -10.06 -11.64
N ALA A 200 14.08 -9.77 -12.95
CA ALA A 200 14.91 -8.74 -13.56
C ALA A 200 14.68 -7.34 -12.93
N LEU A 201 13.42 -7.00 -12.66
CA LEU A 201 13.06 -5.74 -12.02
C LEU A 201 13.63 -5.63 -10.60
N TYR A 202 13.62 -6.73 -9.82
CA TYR A 202 14.25 -6.76 -8.50
C TYR A 202 15.73 -6.39 -8.59
N HIS A 203 16.50 -6.98 -9.50
CA HIS A 203 17.93 -6.65 -9.65
C HIS A 203 18.16 -5.20 -10.06
N TRP A 204 17.32 -4.65 -10.93
CA TRP A 204 17.42 -3.24 -11.30
C TRP A 204 17.09 -2.31 -10.12
N LEU A 205 16.07 -2.64 -9.32
CA LEU A 205 15.74 -1.90 -8.10
C LEU A 205 16.83 -2.03 -7.04
N ASP A 206 17.43 -3.19 -6.88
CA ASP A 206 18.52 -3.41 -5.93
C ASP A 206 19.76 -2.60 -6.33
N LEU A 207 20.07 -2.54 -7.64
CA LEU A 207 21.21 -1.77 -8.15
C LEU A 207 21.02 -0.26 -7.99
N HIS A 208 19.82 0.27 -8.23
CA HIS A 208 19.60 1.73 -8.34
C HIS A 208 18.85 2.34 -7.16
N HIS A 209 18.12 1.54 -6.39
CA HIS A 209 17.20 1.97 -5.34
C HIS A 209 17.25 1.05 -4.11
N HIS A 210 18.41 0.44 -3.82
CA HIS A 210 18.63 -0.52 -2.72
C HIS A 210 17.95 -0.08 -1.41
N GLU A 211 18.22 1.14 -0.95
CA GLU A 211 17.70 1.62 0.33
C GLU A 211 16.17 1.63 0.40
N ILE A 212 15.49 1.99 -0.70
CA ILE A 212 14.02 1.99 -0.74
C ILE A 212 13.49 0.57 -0.89
N LEU A 213 14.15 -0.29 -1.67
CA LEU A 213 13.81 -1.71 -1.79
C LEU A 213 13.83 -2.41 -0.42
N GLN A 214 14.87 -2.16 0.39
CA GLN A 214 15.01 -2.74 1.74
C GLN A 214 13.89 -2.30 2.69
N LEU A 215 13.26 -1.13 2.47
CA LEU A 215 12.11 -0.70 3.28
C LEU A 215 10.84 -1.53 3.01
N HIS A 216 10.75 -2.19 1.85
CA HIS A 216 9.63 -3.05 1.46
C HIS A 216 9.93 -4.54 1.64
N GLU A 217 11.06 -4.88 2.27
CA GLU A 217 11.31 -6.23 2.74
C GLU A 217 10.38 -6.57 3.91
N THR A 218 9.74 -7.74 3.85
CA THR A 218 8.97 -8.31 4.96
C THR A 218 9.54 -9.67 5.29
N ALA A 219 10.16 -9.82 6.47
CA ALA A 219 10.82 -11.06 6.91
C ALA A 219 10.28 -11.59 8.26
N GLY A 220 8.96 -11.55 8.47
CA GLY A 220 8.31 -12.08 9.69
C GLY A 220 8.65 -11.35 11.01
N LYS A 221 9.42 -10.26 10.97
CA LYS A 221 9.75 -9.47 12.15
C LYS A 221 8.59 -8.52 12.49
N SER A 222 8.02 -8.67 13.68
CA SER A 222 7.05 -7.69 14.20
C SER A 222 7.79 -6.44 14.68
N ASP A 223 7.32 -5.26 14.27
CA ASP A 223 7.71 -4.03 14.94
C ASP A 223 7.21 -4.07 16.39
N GLN A 224 8.06 -3.76 17.36
CA GLN A 224 7.67 -3.70 18.78
C GLN A 224 6.94 -2.39 19.10
N VAL A 225 5.68 -2.29 18.70
CA VAL A 225 4.82 -1.12 18.97
C VAL A 225 3.84 -1.37 20.12
N ALA A 226 3.21 -0.32 20.62
CA ALA A 226 2.14 -0.45 21.61
C ALA A 226 1.00 -1.32 21.06
N HIS A 227 0.48 -2.23 21.89
CA HIS A 227 -0.49 -3.25 21.45
C HIS A 227 -1.74 -2.65 20.79
N TRP A 228 -2.22 -1.52 21.30
CA TRP A 228 -3.41 -0.84 20.76
C TRP A 228 -3.18 -0.21 19.37
N ILE A 229 -1.93 0.07 18.98
CA ILE A 229 -1.57 0.64 17.67
C ILE A 229 -1.50 -0.45 16.59
N GLU A 230 -1.06 -1.65 16.95
CA GLU A 230 -0.76 -2.73 15.99
C GLU A 230 -1.92 -3.07 15.03
N PRO A 231 -3.20 -3.13 15.46
CA PRO A 231 -4.33 -3.37 14.54
C PRO A 231 -4.45 -2.30 13.44
N PHE A 232 -4.13 -1.05 13.74
CA PHE A 232 -4.14 0.03 12.75
C PHE A 232 -2.99 -0.13 11.75
N LEU A 233 -1.80 -0.53 12.20
CA LEU A 233 -0.65 -0.77 11.32
C LEU A 233 -0.87 -1.96 10.40
N ARG A 234 -1.55 -3.01 10.88
CA ARG A 234 -1.99 -4.16 10.08
C ARG A 234 -3.13 -3.83 9.13
N GLY A 235 -3.86 -2.75 9.39
CA GLY A 235 -5.01 -2.33 8.57
C GLY A 235 -6.24 -3.21 8.80
N ASN A 236 -6.33 -3.87 9.95
CA ASN A 236 -7.43 -4.76 10.33
C ASN A 236 -8.16 -4.30 11.60
N SER A 237 -7.92 -3.07 12.05
CA SER A 237 -8.69 -2.47 13.16
C SER A 237 -10.17 -2.41 12.80
N ALA A 238 -11.02 -2.98 13.66
CA ALA A 238 -12.47 -2.85 13.58
C ALA A 238 -13.00 -1.56 14.23
N LEU A 239 -12.18 -0.92 15.06
CA LEU A 239 -12.54 0.27 15.84
C LEU A 239 -12.00 1.54 15.18
N SER A 240 -12.72 2.65 15.36
CA SER A 240 -12.15 3.97 15.09
C SER A 240 -10.99 4.25 16.05
N PRO A 241 -10.03 5.12 15.67
CA PRO A 241 -8.95 5.53 16.56
C PRO A 241 -9.39 5.98 17.96
N GLU A 242 -10.45 6.78 18.03
CA GLU A 242 -11.00 7.30 19.28
C GLU A 242 -11.59 6.19 20.16
N MET A 243 -12.33 5.26 19.54
CA MET A 243 -12.90 4.11 20.25
C MET A 243 -11.80 3.18 20.79
N ALA A 244 -10.77 2.92 19.98
CA ALA A 244 -9.65 2.09 20.40
C ALA A 244 -8.87 2.70 21.58
N VAL A 245 -8.65 4.01 21.59
CA VAL A 245 -8.04 4.71 22.73
C VAL A 245 -8.92 4.62 23.98
N SER A 246 -10.24 4.81 23.83
CA SER A 246 -11.18 4.69 24.94
C SER A 246 -11.19 3.28 25.54
N GLU A 247 -11.20 2.25 24.70
CA GLU A 247 -11.17 0.86 25.15
C GLU A 247 -9.84 0.50 25.82
N ALA A 248 -8.71 0.93 25.24
CA ALA A 248 -7.40 0.74 25.83
C ALA A 248 -7.26 1.47 27.18
N LYS A 249 -7.91 2.63 27.35
CA LYS A 249 -8.00 3.33 28.65
C LYS A 249 -8.83 2.54 29.66
N ALA A 250 -9.96 1.98 29.25
CA ALA A 250 -10.79 1.12 30.11
C ALA A 250 -10.07 -0.16 30.55
N GLN A 251 -9.18 -0.69 29.71
CA GLN A 251 -8.33 -1.85 30.01
C GLN A 251 -7.07 -1.48 30.82
N GLY A 252 -6.84 -0.20 31.12
CA GLY A 252 -5.66 0.26 31.85
C GLY A 252 -4.35 0.24 31.04
N LEU A 253 -4.42 0.08 29.72
CA LEU A 253 -3.27 0.08 28.80
C LEU A 253 -2.79 1.50 28.47
N ILE A 254 -3.70 2.48 28.51
CA ILE A 254 -3.42 3.89 28.26
C ILE A 254 -3.94 4.69 29.46
N HIS A 255 -3.13 5.59 29.99
CA HIS A 255 -3.53 6.42 31.14
C HIS A 255 -3.96 7.83 30.74
N ASN A 256 -3.33 8.41 29.72
CA ASN A 256 -3.57 9.78 29.31
C ASN A 256 -3.18 10.01 27.84
N ARG A 257 -3.57 11.17 27.30
CA ARG A 257 -3.26 11.59 25.93
C ARG A 257 -1.76 11.71 25.65
N ALA A 258 -0.95 12.02 26.67
CA ALA A 258 0.51 12.09 26.51
C ALA A 258 1.12 10.70 26.23
N GLN A 259 0.59 9.64 26.85
CA GLN A 259 1.00 8.27 26.55
C GLN A 259 0.67 7.88 25.10
N VAL A 260 -0.53 8.23 24.60
CA VAL A 260 -0.91 8.01 23.19
C VAL A 260 0.11 8.66 22.24
N ALA A 261 0.51 9.89 22.55
CA ALA A 261 1.54 10.60 21.80
C ALA A 261 2.90 9.90 21.82
N ALA A 262 3.31 9.45 23.01
CA ALA A 262 4.58 8.78 23.23
C ALA A 262 4.64 7.43 22.50
N ASP A 263 3.54 6.66 22.53
CA ASP A 263 3.40 5.40 21.80
C ASP A 263 3.51 5.60 20.29
N CYS A 264 2.79 6.59 19.74
CA CYS A 264 2.88 6.95 18.32
C CYS A 264 4.28 7.43 17.93
N ARG A 265 4.95 8.23 18.78
CA ARG A 265 6.34 8.67 18.59
C ARG A 265 7.30 7.48 18.58
N ALA A 266 7.16 6.56 19.53
CA ALA A 266 7.96 5.34 19.58
C ALA A 266 7.73 4.47 18.34
N ALA A 267 6.48 4.39 17.86
CA ALA A 267 6.15 3.69 16.63
C ALA A 267 6.78 4.36 15.39
N LEU A 268 6.83 5.70 15.31
CA LEU A 268 7.50 6.41 14.21
C LEU A 268 9.00 6.11 14.12
N VAL A 269 9.65 5.77 15.23
CA VAL A 269 11.07 5.37 15.26
C VAL A 269 11.25 3.91 14.86
N LYS A 270 10.35 3.03 15.32
CA LYS A 270 10.49 1.57 15.16
C LYS A 270 9.98 1.05 13.81
N VAL A 271 8.88 1.60 13.33
CA VAL A 271 8.21 1.13 12.11
C VAL A 271 8.96 1.66 10.89
N LYS A 272 9.57 0.75 10.12
CA LYS A 272 10.31 1.09 8.90
C LYS A 272 9.48 0.93 7.63
N HIS A 273 8.59 -0.07 7.59
CA HIS A 273 7.85 -0.41 6.38
C HIS A 273 6.91 0.74 5.94
N PRO A 274 7.02 1.27 4.70
CA PRO A 274 6.32 2.48 4.27
C PRO A 274 4.79 2.41 4.39
N MET A 275 4.18 1.27 4.06
CA MET A 275 2.72 1.10 4.24
C MET A 275 2.29 1.20 5.72
N ARG A 276 3.05 0.60 6.65
CA ARG A 276 2.78 0.69 8.10
C ARG A 276 2.99 2.12 8.58
N ARG A 277 4.03 2.81 8.11
CA ARG A 277 4.29 4.23 8.41
C ARG A 277 3.17 5.15 7.92
N ASN A 278 2.67 4.95 6.70
CA ASN A 278 1.53 5.71 6.16
C ASN A 278 0.27 5.53 7.02
N ARG A 279 -0.03 4.30 7.45
CA ARG A 279 -1.14 4.01 8.38
C ARG A 279 -0.95 4.68 9.74
N LEU A 280 0.29 4.70 10.27
CA LEU A 280 0.61 5.41 11.51
C LEU A 280 0.41 6.93 11.38
N LEU A 281 0.85 7.54 10.28
CA LEU A 281 0.65 8.97 10.02
C LEU A 281 -0.84 9.34 9.91
N ARG A 282 -1.65 8.45 9.31
CA ARG A 282 -3.11 8.59 9.31
C ARG A 282 -3.68 8.54 10.73
N LEU A 283 -3.26 7.57 11.54
CA LEU A 283 -3.69 7.43 12.94
C LEU A 283 -3.34 8.69 13.75
N ILE A 284 -2.13 9.22 13.59
CA ILE A 284 -1.68 10.47 14.23
C ILE A 284 -2.59 11.65 13.84
N ALA A 285 -2.94 11.77 12.56
CA ALA A 285 -3.83 12.81 12.08
C ALA A 285 -5.28 12.66 12.59
N ASP A 286 -5.81 11.44 12.58
CA ASP A 286 -7.18 11.15 13.05
C ASP A 286 -7.32 11.51 14.54
N LEU A 287 -6.33 11.14 15.36
CA LEU A 287 -6.26 11.48 16.77
C LEU A 287 -5.86 12.94 17.04
N SER A 288 -5.48 13.71 16.02
CA SER A 288 -5.06 15.12 16.12
C SER A 288 -3.92 15.33 17.13
N LEU A 289 -2.85 14.54 17.02
CA LEU A 289 -1.69 14.58 17.92
C LEU A 289 -0.69 15.68 17.50
N THR A 290 -1.06 16.95 17.73
CA THR A 290 -0.28 18.13 17.30
C THR A 290 1.12 18.23 17.94
N GLN A 291 1.34 17.58 19.08
CA GLN A 291 2.65 17.44 19.70
C GLN A 291 3.67 16.63 18.86
N LEU A 292 3.21 15.96 17.80
CA LEU A 292 4.07 15.24 16.83
C LEU A 292 4.39 16.08 15.58
N THR A 293 4.03 17.37 15.56
CA THR A 293 4.29 18.25 14.41
C THR A 293 5.76 18.28 14.02
N GLY A 294 6.69 18.28 14.99
CA GLY A 294 8.13 18.29 14.72
C GLY A 294 8.57 17.06 13.91
N GLU A 295 8.12 15.88 14.31
CA GLU A 295 8.40 14.62 13.59
C GLU A 295 7.79 14.64 12.18
N LEU A 296 6.54 15.11 12.05
CA LEU A 296 5.85 15.15 10.76
C LEU A 296 6.55 16.12 9.79
N LEU A 297 7.01 17.28 10.25
CA LEU A 297 7.74 18.23 9.40
C LEU A 297 9.02 17.61 8.82
N LEU A 298 9.75 16.79 9.59
CA LEU A 298 10.91 16.06 9.08
C LEU A 298 10.54 15.07 7.98
N LEU A 299 9.37 14.43 8.09
CA LEU A 299 8.89 13.45 7.11
C LEU A 299 8.41 14.06 5.79
N LEU A 300 8.29 15.38 5.70
CA LEU A 300 8.11 16.04 4.40
C LEU A 300 9.32 15.84 3.48
N GLN A 301 10.49 15.50 4.03
CA GLN A 301 11.70 15.15 3.28
C GLN A 301 12.04 13.66 3.37
N ALA A 302 11.07 12.81 3.69
CA ALA A 302 11.26 11.37 3.76
C ALA A 302 11.70 10.78 2.39
N PRO A 303 12.50 9.70 2.40
CA PRO A 303 12.98 9.07 1.16
C PRO A 303 11.83 8.56 0.29
N THR A 304 10.76 8.05 0.91
CA THR A 304 9.60 7.51 0.20
C THR A 304 8.55 8.59 -0.08
N SER A 305 7.99 8.56 -1.29
CA SER A 305 6.88 9.43 -1.70
C SER A 305 5.64 9.23 -0.82
N ASP A 306 5.39 8.00 -0.38
CA ASP A 306 4.32 7.62 0.54
C ASP A 306 4.35 8.45 1.83
N GLU A 307 5.52 8.56 2.45
CA GLU A 307 5.70 9.28 3.71
C GLU A 307 5.60 10.79 3.54
N ARG A 308 6.21 11.35 2.49
CA ARG A 308 6.09 12.78 2.19
C ARG A 308 4.63 13.17 1.98
N ALA A 309 3.91 12.40 1.16
CA ALA A 309 2.49 12.62 0.90
C ALA A 309 1.63 12.41 2.16
N ALA A 310 1.88 11.36 2.95
CA ALA A 310 1.13 11.08 4.17
C ALA A 310 1.36 12.17 5.24
N SER A 311 2.59 12.65 5.39
CA SER A 311 2.92 13.72 6.33
C SER A 311 2.25 15.04 5.94
N ALA A 312 2.32 15.43 4.66
CA ALA A 312 1.64 16.62 4.16
C ALA A 312 0.12 16.57 4.46
N ARG A 313 -0.52 15.43 4.18
CA ARG A 313 -1.95 15.23 4.51
C ARG A 313 -2.21 15.32 6.01
N ALA A 314 -1.36 14.72 6.83
CA ALA A 314 -1.52 14.75 8.28
C ALA A 314 -1.44 16.17 8.84
N LEU A 315 -0.41 16.94 8.46
CA LEU A 315 -0.23 18.34 8.85
C LEU A 315 -1.39 19.23 8.39
N GLY A 316 -1.86 19.04 7.14
CA GLY A 316 -3.01 19.77 6.61
C GLY A 316 -4.31 19.44 7.33
N ARG A 317 -4.56 18.16 7.67
CA ARG A 317 -5.76 17.72 8.41
C ARG A 317 -5.78 18.20 9.86
N MET A 318 -4.60 18.37 10.47
CA MET A 318 -4.46 18.91 11.83
C MET A 318 -4.36 20.45 11.84
N SER A 319 -4.50 21.12 10.69
CA SER A 319 -4.46 22.58 10.56
C SER A 319 -3.19 23.24 11.12
N ILE A 320 -2.02 22.61 10.90
CA ILE A 320 -0.73 23.11 11.38
C ILE A 320 -0.23 24.27 10.50
N GLN A 321 -0.42 25.51 10.96
CA GLN A 321 -0.09 26.71 10.18
C GLN A 321 1.41 26.86 9.88
N SER A 322 2.28 26.43 10.80
CA SER A 322 3.73 26.44 10.58
C SER A 322 4.19 25.47 9.47
N ALA A 323 3.31 24.60 8.98
CA ALA A 323 3.62 23.67 7.89
C ALA A 323 3.35 24.25 6.49
N ILE A 324 2.76 25.46 6.36
CA ILE A 324 2.42 26.04 5.05
C ILE A 324 3.65 26.13 4.14
N GLU A 325 4.73 26.78 4.60
CA GLU A 325 5.94 26.94 3.78
C GLU A 325 6.58 25.57 3.45
N PRO A 326 6.84 24.67 4.42
CA PRO A 326 7.37 23.33 4.12
C PRO A 326 6.51 22.52 3.14
N ILE A 327 5.18 22.58 3.25
CA ILE A 327 4.27 21.87 2.32
C ILE A 327 4.26 22.54 0.94
N THR A 328 4.42 23.87 0.88
CA THR A 328 4.50 24.60 -0.40
C THR A 328 5.67 24.12 -1.26
N ALA A 329 6.81 23.79 -0.64
CA ALA A 329 7.95 23.20 -1.36
C ALA A 329 7.60 21.87 -2.06
N LEU A 330 6.69 21.08 -1.49
CA LEU A 330 6.25 19.80 -2.07
C LEU A 330 5.39 19.92 -3.32
N LEU A 331 4.96 21.12 -3.70
CA LEU A 331 4.33 21.35 -5.01
C LEU A 331 5.29 21.12 -6.17
N ASN A 332 6.60 21.09 -5.91
CA ASN A 332 7.63 20.76 -6.88
C ASN A 332 8.19 19.33 -6.68
N ASP A 333 7.54 18.50 -5.87
CA ASP A 333 7.99 17.12 -5.64
C ASP A 333 8.02 16.33 -6.96
N PRO A 334 9.04 15.48 -7.18
CA PRO A 334 9.09 14.65 -8.39
C PRO A 334 7.86 13.76 -8.56
N VAL A 335 7.21 13.33 -7.49
CA VAL A 335 6.09 12.39 -7.52
C VAL A 335 4.75 13.10 -7.47
N LEU A 336 3.89 12.83 -8.45
CA LEU A 336 2.55 13.41 -8.56
C LEU A 336 1.70 13.26 -7.29
N ASP A 337 1.74 12.10 -6.65
CA ASP A 337 0.94 11.83 -5.46
C ASP A 337 1.30 12.74 -4.28
N VAL A 338 2.57 13.15 -4.19
CA VAL A 338 3.05 14.10 -3.18
C VAL A 338 2.59 15.50 -3.51
N ARG A 339 2.69 15.93 -4.78
CA ARG A 339 2.17 17.24 -5.22
C ARG A 339 0.67 17.37 -4.96
N LYS A 340 -0.13 16.34 -5.29
CA LYS A 340 -1.58 16.29 -5.00
C LYS A 340 -1.86 16.34 -3.49
N ALA A 341 -1.07 15.64 -2.68
CA ALA A 341 -1.18 15.68 -1.23
C ALA A 341 -0.87 17.08 -0.67
N ALA A 342 0.15 17.75 -1.19
CA ALA A 342 0.54 19.10 -0.83
C ALA A 342 -0.55 20.11 -1.18
N GLN A 343 -1.08 20.08 -2.40
CA GLN A 343 -2.21 20.93 -2.81
C GLN A 343 -3.42 20.75 -1.89
N THR A 344 -3.80 19.50 -1.61
CA THR A 344 -4.93 19.19 -0.72
C THR A 344 -4.68 19.73 0.69
N ALA A 345 -3.47 19.56 1.22
CA ALA A 345 -3.09 20.03 2.55
C ALA A 345 -3.08 21.57 2.63
N LEU A 346 -2.51 22.26 1.64
CA LEU A 346 -2.51 23.72 1.55
C LEU A 346 -3.92 24.27 1.44
N ARG A 347 -4.80 23.65 0.65
CA ARG A 347 -6.21 24.03 0.59
C ARG A 347 -6.84 24.01 1.99
N ASN A 348 -6.65 22.94 2.75
CA ASN A 348 -7.19 22.83 4.11
C ASN A 348 -6.59 23.89 5.08
N LEU A 349 -5.35 24.34 4.86
CA LEU A 349 -4.67 25.33 5.71
C LEU A 349 -5.05 26.77 5.35
N LEU A 350 -5.22 27.05 4.06
CA LEU A 350 -5.43 28.38 3.49
C LEU A 350 -6.91 28.77 3.39
N THR A 351 -7.82 27.80 3.32
CA THR A 351 -9.25 28.09 3.49
C THR A 351 -9.50 28.46 4.95
N LYS A 352 -9.43 29.76 5.27
CA LYS A 352 -10.01 30.34 6.49
C LYS A 352 -11.44 29.84 6.63
N ASP A 353 -11.70 29.05 7.67
CA ASP A 353 -12.92 29.07 8.50
C ASP A 353 -14.24 29.54 7.83
N THR A 354 -14.56 29.04 6.65
CA THR A 354 -15.89 29.17 6.02
C THR A 354 -16.77 27.98 6.33
N ARG A 355 -16.49 27.28 7.44
CA ARG A 355 -17.57 26.56 8.11
C ARG A 355 -18.46 27.63 8.72
N GLN A 356 -19.50 28.04 7.99
CA GLN A 356 -20.66 28.67 8.61
C GLN A 356 -21.04 27.79 9.80
N THR A 357 -20.85 28.29 11.02
CA THR A 357 -21.46 27.69 12.19
C THR A 357 -22.96 27.74 11.94
N ARG A 358 -23.55 26.62 11.50
CA ARG A 358 -25.02 26.51 11.50
C ARG A 358 -25.43 26.77 12.95
N PRO A 359 -26.29 27.76 13.23
CA PRO A 359 -26.75 28.00 14.58
C PRO A 359 -27.33 26.70 15.13
N ALA A 360 -26.98 26.36 16.38
CA ALA A 360 -27.56 25.20 17.04
C ALA A 360 -29.10 25.31 16.97
N PRO A 361 -29.83 24.20 16.73
CA PRO A 361 -31.28 24.25 16.60
C PRO A 361 -31.88 24.89 17.85
N ALA A 362 -32.66 25.95 17.65
CA ALA A 362 -33.37 26.61 18.74
C ALA A 362 -34.34 25.60 19.38
N ARG A 363 -34.34 25.55 20.70
CA ARG A 363 -35.23 24.67 21.47
C ARG A 363 -36.50 25.44 21.79
N ALA A 364 -37.64 24.97 21.29
CA ALA A 364 -38.93 25.53 21.71
C ALA A 364 -39.18 25.19 23.18
N LEU A 365 -40.02 26.00 23.85
CA LEU A 365 -40.37 25.84 25.27
C LEU A 365 -41.07 24.51 25.59
N ASP A 366 -41.61 23.83 24.59
CA ASP A 366 -42.24 22.51 24.70
C ASP A 366 -41.27 21.33 24.49
N GLY A 367 -39.97 21.62 24.24
CA GLY A 367 -38.93 20.63 24.05
C GLY A 367 -38.75 20.13 22.61
N THR A 368 -39.59 20.56 21.66
CA THR A 368 -39.42 20.21 20.24
C THR A 368 -38.23 20.94 19.60
N ARG A 369 -37.56 20.25 18.67
CA ARG A 369 -36.45 20.79 17.87
C ARG A 369 -36.94 21.08 16.46
N SER A 370 -36.83 22.31 16.00
CA SER A 370 -37.10 22.67 14.61
C SER A 370 -35.80 22.89 13.84
N TRP A 371 -35.82 22.55 12.55
CA TRP A 371 -34.72 22.78 11.62
C TRP A 371 -35.20 23.76 10.55
N VAL A 372 -34.51 24.89 10.40
CA VAL A 372 -34.68 25.74 9.22
C VAL A 372 -33.57 25.35 8.24
N VAL A 373 -33.95 24.73 7.14
CA VAL A 373 -33.07 24.54 6.00
C VAL A 373 -33.28 25.76 5.11
N GLU A 374 -32.40 26.76 5.23
CA GLU A 374 -32.33 27.78 4.18
C GLU A 374 -31.86 27.09 2.90
N ASN A 375 -32.65 27.24 1.84
CA ASN A 375 -32.34 26.73 0.52
C ASN A 375 -31.19 27.55 -0.08
N THR A 376 -29.96 27.21 0.26
CA THR A 376 -28.79 27.52 -0.54
C THR A 376 -28.29 26.24 -1.18
N GLN A 377 -28.29 26.24 -2.52
CA GLN A 377 -27.75 25.14 -3.32
C GLN A 377 -26.25 24.99 -3.03
N SER A 378 -25.85 23.94 -2.31
CA SER A 378 -24.79 22.98 -2.68
C SER A 378 -24.17 22.25 -1.49
N SER A 379 -23.88 20.97 -1.77
CA SER A 379 -22.81 20.12 -1.22
C SER A 379 -22.95 19.47 0.17
N ASN A 380 -22.92 18.14 0.10
CA ASN A 380 -22.36 17.11 0.99
C ASN A 380 -22.78 17.07 2.49
N ASP A 381 -23.43 15.95 2.82
CA ASP A 381 -23.59 15.38 4.16
C ASP A 381 -22.30 15.43 4.98
N ASP A 382 -22.35 16.01 6.18
CA ASP A 382 -21.22 16.05 7.12
C ASP A 382 -21.65 15.55 8.51
N ASP A 383 -21.29 14.30 8.82
CA ASP A 383 -21.65 13.49 10.00
C ASP A 383 -20.69 13.70 11.21
N ASN A 384 -20.16 14.91 11.41
CA ASN A 384 -19.03 15.14 12.34
C ASN A 384 -19.42 15.53 13.79
N GLY A 385 -20.71 15.57 14.14
CA GLY A 385 -21.17 16.01 15.47
C GLY A 385 -20.80 15.06 16.62
N TRP A 386 -20.76 13.75 16.39
CA TRP A 386 -20.44 12.76 17.42
C TRP A 386 -18.94 12.64 17.71
N LYS A 387 -18.09 12.86 16.69
CA LYS A 387 -16.61 12.85 16.84
C LYS A 387 -16.10 13.93 17.79
N SER A 388 -16.75 15.09 17.82
CA SER A 388 -16.41 16.17 18.76
C SER A 388 -16.64 15.79 20.23
N ARG A 389 -17.73 15.06 20.52
CA ARG A 389 -18.02 14.55 21.88
C ARG A 389 -17.06 13.46 22.33
N LEU A 390 -16.60 12.61 21.41
CA LEU A 390 -15.56 11.62 21.72
C LEU A 390 -14.21 12.28 22.01
N ARG A 391 -13.85 13.35 21.28
CA ARG A 391 -12.60 14.10 21.54
C ARG A 391 -12.54 14.66 22.96
N SER A 392 -13.66 15.20 23.48
CA SER A 392 -13.69 15.69 24.87
C SER A 392 -13.53 14.60 25.94
N ILE A 393 -13.82 13.34 25.62
CA ILE A 393 -13.62 12.20 26.54
C ILE A 393 -12.14 11.76 26.55
N ILE A 394 -11.42 11.98 25.45
CA ILE A 394 -9.98 11.70 25.32
C ILE A 394 -9.14 12.74 26.05
N ASP A 395 -9.62 13.98 26.12
CA ASP A 395 -8.89 15.10 26.73
C ASP A 395 -9.03 15.19 28.27
N ALA A 396 -9.89 14.34 28.86
CA ALA A 396 -10.00 14.10 30.30
C ALA A 396 -9.27 12.80 30.68
#